data_AF-L0EDB9-F1
#
_entry.id   AF-L0EDB9-F1
#
_cell.length_a   1.000
_cell.length_b   1.000
_cell.length_c   1.000
_cell.angle_alpha   90.00
_cell.angle_beta   90.00
_cell.angle_gamma   90.00
#
_symmetry.space_group_name_H-M   'P 1'
#
loop_
_entity.id
_entity.type
_entity.pdbx_description
1 polymer ?
#
loop_
_entity_poly.entity_id
_entity_poly.type
_entity_poly.pdbx_seq_one_letter_code
_entity_poly.pdbx_strand_id
1 'polypeptide(L)' 'MMTEAQLDAYRVAGTTVRVVRDALEANDVIGIVVAWDERDVLIRRPNRRVVKVSRSYRIQPADEPRLDPLA' A
#
# COMPACT_ATOMS: atom_id res chain seq x y z
N MET A 1 12.07 -0.60 -0.36
CA MET A 1 11.39 -1.14 0.83
C MET A 1 10.96 0.05 1.67
N MET A 2 9.67 0.15 2.04
CA MET A 2 9.15 1.34 2.74
C MET A 2 9.52 1.32 4.22
N THR A 3 9.94 2.45 4.77
CA THR A 3 10.34 2.56 6.18
C THR A 3 9.11 2.62 7.09
N GLU A 4 9.28 2.25 8.36
CA GLU A 4 8.20 2.34 9.36
C GLU A 4 7.72 3.78 9.55
N ALA A 5 8.64 4.75 9.53
CA ALA A 5 8.30 6.17 9.60
C ALA A 5 7.41 6.63 8.43
N GLN A 6 7.64 6.13 7.22
CA GLN A 6 6.77 6.44 6.07
C GLN A 6 5.39 5.79 6.20
N LEU A 7 5.32 4.55 6.71
CA LEU A 7 4.04 3.87 6.96
C LEU A 7 3.22 4.58 8.05
N ASP A 8 3.89 5.03 9.11
CA ASP A 8 3.26 5.83 10.16
C ASP A 8 2.74 7.16 9.64
N ALA A 9 3.53 7.88 8.85
CA ALA A 9 3.09 9.12 8.22
C ALA A 9 1.83 8.91 7.37
N TYR A 10 1.76 7.85 6.56
CA TYR A 10 0.56 7.53 5.77
C TYR A 10 -0.63 7.12 6.62
N ARG A 11 -0.41 6.40 7.72
CA ARG A 11 -1.46 6.05 8.67
C ARG A 11 -2.04 7.29 9.35
N VAL A 12 -1.19 8.17 9.87
CA VAL A 12 -1.59 9.40 10.58
C VAL A 12 -2.29 10.37 9.63
N ALA A 13 -1.77 10.53 8.41
CA ALA A 13 -2.37 11.39 7.39
C ALA A 13 -3.64 10.80 6.76
N GLY A 14 -3.88 9.49 6.90
CA GLY A 14 -4.96 8.79 6.18
C GLY A 14 -4.72 8.76 4.66
N THR A 15 -3.47 8.78 4.23
CA THR A 15 -3.09 8.81 2.81
C THR A 15 -3.56 7.54 2.13
N THR A 16 -4.27 7.71 1.01
CA THR A 16 -4.64 6.57 0.16
C THR A 16 -3.41 6.11 -0.59
N VAL A 17 -3.00 4.87 -0.35
CA VAL A 17 -1.87 4.21 -0.99
C VAL A 17 -2.35 3.15 -1.97
N ARG A 18 -1.54 2.92 -2.99
CA ARG A 18 -1.62 1.82 -3.94
C ARG A 18 -0.46 0.87 -3.69
N VAL A 19 -0.78 -0.40 -3.54
CA VAL A 19 0.21 -1.49 -3.44
C VAL A 19 0.18 -2.26 -4.75
N VAL A 20 1.27 -2.15 -5.52
CA VAL A 20 1.47 -2.83 -6.78
C VAL A 20 2.07 -4.20 -6.49
N ARG A 21 1.29 -5.26 -6.71
CA ARG A 21 1.71 -6.65 -6.48
C ARG A 21 2.35 -7.27 -7.70
N ASP A 22 1.78 -6.99 -8.88
CA ASP A 22 2.11 -7.64 -10.15
C ASP A 22 1.92 -6.65 -11.31
N ALA A 23 2.26 -7.08 -12.53
CA ALA A 23 2.05 -6.31 -13.75
C ALA A 23 0.56 -6.02 -14.08
N LEU A 24 -0.38 -6.72 -13.42
CA LEU A 24 -1.81 -6.53 -13.63
C LEU A 24 -2.39 -5.49 -12.67
N GLU A 25 -2.91 -4.39 -13.22
CA GLU A 25 -3.54 -3.29 -12.46
C GLU A 25 -4.74 -3.74 -11.63
N ALA A 26 -5.48 -4.74 -12.10
CA ALA A 26 -6.61 -5.30 -11.38
C ALA A 26 -6.24 -5.92 -10.02
N ASN A 27 -4.95 -6.29 -9.84
CA ASN A 27 -4.45 -6.90 -8.61
C ASN A 27 -3.98 -5.87 -7.58
N ASP A 28 -3.95 -4.58 -7.96
CA ASP A 28 -3.50 -3.53 -7.07
C ASP A 28 -4.42 -3.40 -5.85
N VAL A 29 -3.79 -3.17 -4.71
CA VAL A 29 -4.53 -2.89 -3.48
C VAL A 29 -4.52 -1.39 -3.24
N ILE A 30 -5.68 -0.76 -3.36
CA ILE A 30 -5.86 0.66 -3.08
C ILE A 30 -6.61 0.82 -1.75
N GLY A 31 -6.06 1.62 -0.84
CA GLY A 31 -6.67 1.91 0.45
C GLY A 31 -5.74 2.65 1.39
N ILE A 32 -6.08 2.72 2.68
CA ILE A 32 -5.26 3.41 3.68
C ILE A 32 -4.50 2.41 4.56
N VAL A 33 -3.32 2.80 5.02
CA VAL A 33 -2.54 2.00 5.97
C VAL A 33 -3.21 2.06 7.34
N VAL A 34 -3.54 0.90 7.92
CA VAL A 34 -4.19 0.82 9.24
C VAL A 34 -3.38 0.07 10.28
N ALA A 35 -2.33 -0.66 9.89
CA ALA A 35 -1.35 -1.32 10.75
C ALA A 35 -0.26 -1.94 9.87
N TRP A 36 0.88 -2.24 10.46
CA TRP A 36 1.96 -3.00 9.83
C TRP A 36 2.74 -3.76 10.89
N ASP A 37 3.45 -4.80 10.45
CA ASP A 37 4.45 -5.53 11.20
C ASP A 37 5.77 -5.54 10.39
N GLU A 38 6.76 -6.33 10.81
CA GLU A 38 8.06 -6.39 10.13
C GLU A 38 7.99 -6.91 8.68
N ARG A 39 6.98 -7.71 8.34
CA ARG A 39 6.86 -8.41 7.05
C ARG A 39 5.71 -7.90 6.21
N ASP A 40 4.63 -7.48 6.84
CA ASP A 40 3.35 -7.24 6.23
C ASP A 40 2.75 -5.88 6.64
N VAL A 41 1.88 -5.36 5.79
CA VAL A 41 1.08 -4.17 6.01
C VAL A 41 -0.39 -4.50 5.81
N LEU A 42 -1.23 -3.93 6.67
CA LEU A 42 -2.67 -4.03 6.63
C LEU A 42 -3.23 -2.78 5.95
N ILE A 43 -3.89 -2.98 4.82
CA ILE A 43 -4.52 -1.94 4.04
C ILE A 43 -6.04 -2.08 4.17
N ARG A 44 -6.70 -1.01 4.61
CA ARG A 44 -8.16 -0.90 4.62
C ARG A 44 -8.64 -0.31 3.31
N ARG A 45 -9.40 -1.10 2.55
CA ARG A 45 -10.01 -0.69 1.28
C ARG A 45 -11.22 0.22 1.51
N PRO A 46 -11.65 1.01 0.50
CA PRO A 46 -12.86 1.83 0.57
C PRO A 46 -14.13 1.04 0.89
N ASN A 47 -14.21 -0.22 0.44
CA ASN A 47 -15.29 -1.17 0.75
C ASN A 47 -15.25 -1.71 2.20
N ARG A 48 -14.43 -1.10 3.07
CA ARG A 48 -14.19 -1.44 4.48
C ARG A 48 -13.51 -2.78 4.74
N ARG A 49 -13.16 -3.57 3.71
CA ARG A 49 -12.40 -4.82 3.87
C ARG A 49 -10.93 -4.50 4.16
N VAL A 50 -10.35 -5.22 5.10
CA VAL A 50 -8.91 -5.15 5.40
C VAL A 50 -8.20 -6.26 4.64
N VAL A 51 -7.10 -5.92 3.98
CA VAL A 51 -6.27 -6.87 3.24
C VAL A 51 -4.85 -6.80 3.77
N LYS A 52 -4.29 -7.97 4.05
CA LYS A 52 -2.89 -8.13 4.44
C LYS A 52 -2.03 -8.27 3.17
N VAL A 53 -0.96 -7.50 3.06
CA VAL A 53 -0.01 -7.54 1.94
C VAL A 53 1.42 -7.44 2.44
N SER A 54 2.35 -8.07 1.72
CA SER A 54 3.76 -8.00 2.08
C SER A 54 4.32 -6.58 1.89
N ARG A 55 5.18 -6.14 2.81
CA ARG A 55 5.94 -4.88 2.74
C ARG A 55 7.03 -4.88 1.65
N SER A 56 7.30 -6.06 1.08
CA SER A 56 8.20 -6.22 -0.06
C SER A 56 7.61 -5.66 -1.36
N TYR A 57 6.28 -5.55 -1.45
CA TYR A 57 5.62 -4.94 -2.61
C TYR A 57 5.86 -3.43 -2.66
N ARG A 58 5.70 -2.87 -3.87
CA ARG A 58 5.85 -1.43 -4.08
C ARG A 58 4.59 -0.72 -3.57
N ILE A 59 4.76 0.07 -2.52
CA ILE A 59 3.71 0.90 -1.93
C ILE A 59 3.98 2.34 -2.34
N GLN A 60 3.00 3.00 -2.93
CA GLN A 60 3.08 4.38 -3.37
C GLN A 60 1.76 5.10 -3.04
N PRO A 61 1.75 6.44 -2.92
CA PRO A 61 0.51 7.20 -2.92
C PRO A 61 -0.35 6.87 -4.15
N ALA A 62 -1.65 6.68 -3.94
CA ALA A 62 -2.59 6.36 -5.02
C ALA A 62 -2.86 7.55 -5.94
N ASP A 63 -2.53 8.76 -5.49
CA ASP A 63 -2.60 10.01 -6.26
C ASP A 63 -1.46 10.12 -7.28
N GLU A 64 -0.34 9.44 -7.03
CA GLU A 64 0.79 9.41 -7.96
C GLU A 64 0.56 8.38 -9.08
N PRO A 65 1.08 8.64 -10.30
CA PRO A 65 0.99 7.72 -11.42
C PRO A 65 1.55 6.35 -11.04
N ARG A 66 0.88 5.28 -11.50
CA ARG A 66 1.33 3.90 -11.29
C ARG A 66 2.75 3.78 -11.84
N LEU A 67 3.70 3.44 -10.96
CA LEU A 67 5.03 3.04 -11.41
C LEU A 67 4.97 1.60 -11.85
N ASP A 68 5.37 1.33 -13.08
CA ASP A 68 5.43 -0.04 -13.58
C ASP A 68 6.42 -0.86 -12.75
N PRO A 69 6.02 -2.06 -12.28
CA PRO A 69 6.88 -2.90 -11.45
C PRO A 69 8.07 -3.52 -12.21
N LEU A 70 8.16 -3.30 -13.52
CA LEU A 70 9.17 -3.82 -14.44
C LEU A 70 10.04 -2.73 -15.09
N ALA A 71 9.85 -1.46 -14.73
CA ALA A 71 10.60 -0.32 -15.26
C ALA A 71 11.91 -0.05 -14.51
#